data_AF-A0AA91VGL8-F1
#
_entry.id   AF-A0AA91VGL8-F1
#
_cell.length_a   1.000
_cell.length_b   1.000
_cell.length_c   1.000
_cell.angle_alpha   90.00
_cell.angle_beta   90.00
_cell.angle_gamma   90.00
#
_symmetry.space_group_name_H-M   'P 1'
#
loop_
_entity.id
_entity.type
_entity.pdbx_description
1 polymer ?
#
loop_
_entity_poly.entity_id
_entity_poly.type
_entity_poly.pdbx_seq_one_letter_code
_entity_poly.pdbx_strand_id
1 'polypeptide(L)' 'MSNGVGRSKKNLPTDANHVSAKDREYQKRMTEKQQQEHNDGRKYNGKI' A
#
# COMPACT_ATOMS: atom_id res chain seq x y z
N MET A 1 3.96 -33.26 -17.76
CA MET A 1 3.91 -31.96 -18.47
C MET A 1 3.65 -30.86 -17.45
N SER A 2 4.66 -30.04 -17.11
CA SER A 2 4.52 -28.92 -16.16
C SER A 2 4.09 -27.68 -16.93
N ASN A 3 2.78 -27.38 -16.92
CA ASN A 3 2.23 -26.20 -17.57
C ASN A 3 1.63 -25.27 -16.52
N GLY A 4 2.23 -24.10 -16.36
CA GLY A 4 1.70 -22.98 -15.57
C GLY A 4 2.74 -22.45 -14.59
N VAL A 5 3.84 -21.87 -15.07
CA VAL A 5 3.94 -20.40 -15.19
C VAL A 5 3.30 -19.74 -13.97
N GLY A 6 4.14 -19.30 -13.03
CA GLY A 6 3.76 -18.49 -11.88
C GLY A 6 3.00 -17.26 -12.33
N ARG A 7 1.69 -17.41 -12.52
CA ARG A 7 0.76 -16.31 -12.73
C ARG A 7 0.85 -15.49 -11.45
N SER A 8 1.55 -14.36 -11.51
CA SER A 8 1.35 -13.28 -10.55
C SER A 8 -0.15 -13.20 -10.31
N LYS A 9 -0.61 -13.35 -9.07
CA LYS A 9 -2.02 -13.21 -8.70
C LYS A 9 -2.46 -11.84 -9.18
N LYS A 10 -2.98 -11.80 -10.41
CA LYS A 10 -3.42 -10.56 -11.04
C LYS A 10 -4.59 -10.14 -10.19
N ASN A 11 -4.50 -8.93 -9.66
CA ASN A 11 -5.58 -8.23 -8.99
C ASN A 11 -6.69 -8.01 -10.04
N LEU A 12 -7.44 -9.06 -10.34
CA LEU A 12 -8.52 -9.09 -11.31
C LEU A 12 -9.77 -8.52 -10.64
N PRO A 13 -10.65 -7.80 -11.34
CA PRO A 13 -11.88 -7.24 -10.76
C PRO A 13 -12.78 -8.27 -10.06
N THR A 14 -12.60 -9.55 -10.39
CA THR A 14 -13.34 -10.68 -9.83
C THR A 14 -12.62 -11.37 -8.67
N ASP A 15 -11.43 -10.92 -8.27
CA ASP A 15 -10.73 -11.40 -7.08
C ASP A 15 -11.43 -10.86 -5.82
N ALA A 16 -11.59 -11.71 -4.81
CA ALA A 16 -12.13 -11.31 -3.51
C ALA A 16 -11.30 -10.20 -2.86
N ASN A 17 -10.00 -10.14 -3.15
CA ASN A 17 -9.10 -9.08 -2.67
C ASN A 17 -8.85 -8.00 -3.74
N HIS A 18 -9.76 -7.81 -4.70
CA HIS A 18 -9.54 -6.84 -5.74
C HIS A 18 -9.48 -5.41 -5.20
N VAL A 19 -8.37 -4.73 -5.43
CA VAL A 19 -8.21 -3.29 -5.11
C VAL A 19 -8.03 -2.52 -6.39
N SER A 20 -8.93 -1.59 -6.68
CA SER A 20 -8.82 -0.76 -7.88
C SER A 20 -7.55 0.11 -7.84
N ALA A 21 -7.06 0.54 -9.00
CA ALA A 21 -5.91 1.44 -9.06
C ALA A 21 -6.15 2.74 -8.25
N LYS A 22 -7.39 3.26 -8.29
CA LYS A 22 -7.79 4.46 -7.55
C LYS A 22 -7.75 4.24 -6.04
N ASP A 23 -8.26 3.10 -5.56
CA ASP A 23 -8.25 2.78 -4.14
C ASP A 23 -6.81 2.57 -3.63
N ARG A 24 -5.96 1.94 -4.46
CA ARG A 24 -4.55 1.77 -4.16
C ARG A 24 -3.81 3.11 -4.05
N GLU A 25 -4.07 4.05 -4.95
CA GLU A 25 -3.51 5.40 -4.88
C GLU A 25 -4.02 6.19 -3.68
N TYR A 26 -5.30 6.04 -3.33
CA TYR A 26 -5.86 6.64 -2.13
C TYR A 26 -5.20 6.09 -0.86
N GLN A 27 -5.06 4.77 -0.73
CA GLN A 27 -4.37 4.14 0.39
C GLN A 27 -2.93 4.63 0.52
N LYS A 28 -2.18 4.70 -0.59
CA LYS A 28 -0.81 5.26 -0.58
C LYS A 28 -0.77 6.68 -0.02
N ARG A 29 -1.66 7.57 -0.47
CA ARG A 29 -1.74 8.96 0.03
C ARG A 29 -2.03 9.02 1.52
N MET A 30 -2.90 8.15 2.02
CA MET A 30 -3.21 8.10 3.46
C MET A 30 -2.05 7.57 4.28
N THR A 31 -1.36 6.53 3.80
CA THR A 31 -0.15 5.99 4.43
C THR A 31 0.97 7.02 4.48
N GLU A 32 1.21 7.75 3.39
CA GLU A 32 2.21 8.82 3.33
C GLU A 32 1.91 9.94 4.33
N LYS A 33 0.64 10.38 4.43
CA LYS A 33 0.22 11.38 5.42
C LYS A 33 0.47 10.91 6.86
N GLN A 34 0.07 9.68 7.19
CA GLN A 34 0.31 9.12 8.52
C GLN A 34 1.80 9.03 8.84
N GLN A 35 2.63 8.62 7.88
CA GLN A 35 4.08 8.57 8.08
C GLN A 35 4.69 9.97 8.30
N GLN A 36 4.21 10.99 7.59
CA GLN A 36 4.64 12.37 7.82
C GLN A 36 4.29 12.83 9.23
N GLU A 37 3.04 12.65 9.69
CA GLU A 37 2.61 12.99 11.04
C GLU A 37 3.44 12.25 12.12
N HIS A 38 3.70 10.95 11.92
CA HIS A 38 4.52 10.14 12.83
C HIS A 38 6.00 10.54 12.85
N ASN A 39 6.52 11.09 11.76
CA ASN A 39 7.91 11.55 11.67
C ASN A 39 8.07 12.96 12.22
N ASP A 40 7.10 13.85 12.00
CA ASP A 40 7.11 15.21 12.54
C ASP A 40 6.88 15.20 14.06
N GLY A 41 5.98 14.36 14.57
CA GLY A 41 5.80 14.17 16.02
C GLY A 41 7.03 13.58 16.74
N ARG A 42 7.90 12.85 16.01
CA ARG A 42 9.17 12.33 16.55
C ARG A 42 10.35 13.30 16.42
N LYS A 43 10.34 14.21 15.45
CA LYS A 43 11.40 15.22 15.28
C LYS A 43 11.45 16.25 16.41
N TYR A 44 10.31 16.52 17.07
CA TYR A 44 10.21 17.52 18.14
C TYR A 44 10.30 16.95 19.57
N ASN A 45 10.33 15.63 19.75
CA ASN A 45 10.41 14.99 21.07
C ASN A 45 11.82 14.50 21.45
N GLY A 46 12.86 14.86 20.69
CA GLY A 46 14.23 14.39 20.90
C GLY A 46 15.32 15.45 20.88
N LYS A 47 14.97 16.74 20.90
CA LYS A 47 15.94 17.83 21.08
C LYS A 47 15.63 18.56 22.38
N ILE A 48 16.12 17.98 23.48
CA ILE A 48 16.50 18.73 24.68
C ILE A 48 17.88 19.33 24.39
#